data_AF-R9WKE0-F1
#
_entry.id   AF-R9WKE0-F1
#
_cell.length_a   1.000
_cell.length_b   1.000
_cell.length_c   1.000
_cell.angle_alpha   90.00
_cell.angle_beta   90.00
_cell.angle_gamma   90.00
#
_symmetry.space_group_name_H-M   'P 1'
#
loop_
_entity.id
_entity.type
_entity.pdbx_description
1 polymer ?
#
loop_
_entity_poly.entity_id
_entity_poly.type
_entity_poly.pdbx_seq_one_letter_code
_entity_poly.pdbx_strand_id
1 'polypeptide(L)' 'MSVYTAVKEVAYKKGKSIYRIEQDLGLSNGYISKWNKSMPGADKLKEVADYLGVTSAYILNIAKKGK' A
#
# COMPACT_ATOMS: atom_id res chain seq x y z
N MET A 1 1.88 -8.30 -10.73
CA MET A 1 1.10 -7.31 -9.93
C MET A 1 1.98 -6.10 -9.61
N SER A 2 1.39 -4.94 -9.29
CA SER A 2 2.13 -3.77 -8.77
C SER A 2 1.99 -3.67 -7.24
N VAL A 3 2.85 -2.86 -6.61
CA VAL A 3 2.77 -2.58 -5.16
C VAL A 3 1.43 -1.93 -4.82
N TYR A 4 0.93 -1.04 -5.67
CA TYR A 4 -0.40 -0.45 -5.51
C TYR A 4 -1.52 -1.52 -5.45
N THR A 5 -1.53 -2.48 -6.38
CA THR A 5 -2.55 -3.54 -6.37
C THR A 5 -2.48 -4.38 -5.10
N ALA A 6 -1.28 -4.71 -4.63
CA ALA A 6 -1.08 -5.42 -3.38
C ALA A 6 -1.61 -4.64 -2.16
N VAL A 7 -1.27 -3.35 -2.05
CA VAL A 7 -1.79 -2.48 -0.98
C VAL A 7 -3.31 -2.40 -1.04
N LYS A 8 -3.88 -2.24 -2.24
CA LYS A 8 -5.33 -2.18 -2.45
C LYS A 8 -6.03 -3.46 -2.01
N GLU A 9 -5.45 -4.62 -2.30
CA GLU A 9 -5.98 -5.91 -1.86
C GLU A 9 -5.95 -6.06 -0.33
N VAL A 10 -4.83 -5.70 0.31
CA VAL A 10 -4.71 -5.75 1.77
C VAL A 10 -5.67 -4.76 2.43
N ALA A 11 -5.77 -3.54 1.91
CA ALA A 11 -6.70 -2.52 2.38
C ALA A 11 -8.14 -2.99 2.28
N TYR A 12 -8.53 -3.60 1.15
CA TYR A 12 -9.86 -4.16 0.94
C TYR A 12 -10.18 -5.27 1.96
N LYS A 13 -9.24 -6.19 2.21
CA LYS A 13 -9.39 -7.24 3.23
C LYS A 13 -9.55 -6.68 4.65
N LYS A 14 -9.02 -5.47 4.91
CA LYS A 14 -9.13 -4.77 6.19
C LYS A 14 -10.32 -3.80 6.26
N GLY A 15 -11.18 -3.75 5.22
CA GLY A 15 -12.32 -2.85 5.16
C GLY A 15 -11.94 -1.37 5.04
N LYS A 16 -10.73 -1.06 4.57
CA LYS A 16 -10.22 0.31 4.42
C LYS A 16 -10.08 0.67 2.94
N SER A 17 -10.39 1.92 2.60
CA SER A 17 -10.15 2.47 1.25
C SER A 17 -8.77 3.12 1.19
N ILE A 18 -8.14 3.13 0.00
CA ILE A 18 -6.85 3.81 -0.21
C ILE A 18 -6.93 5.29 0.18
N TYR A 19 -8.02 5.95 -0.20
CA TYR A 19 -8.28 7.33 0.17
C TYR A 19 -8.24 7.55 1.70
N ARG A 20 -8.86 6.65 2.47
CA ARG A 20 -8.86 6.76 3.94
C ARG A 20 -7.48 6.53 4.53
N ILE A 21 -6.69 5.60 3.97
CA ILE A 21 -5.30 5.39 4.38
C ILE A 21 -4.48 6.66 4.12
N GLU A 22 -4.63 7.26 2.93
CA GLU A 22 -3.92 8.49 2.58
C GLU A 22 -4.28 9.65 3.53
N GLN A 23 -5.57 9.83 3.85
CA GLN A 23 -6.03 10.84 4.79
C GLN A 23 -5.48 10.61 6.20
N ASP A 24 -5.59 9.39 6.73
CA ASP A 24 -5.17 9.05 8.08
C ASP A 24 -3.64 9.16 8.26
N LEU A 25 -2.88 8.98 7.17
CA LEU A 25 -1.41 9.12 7.15
C LEU A 25 -0.93 10.52 6.71
N GLY A 26 -1.85 11.46 6.48
CA GLY A 26 -1.50 12.82 6.03
C GLY A 26 -0.80 12.84 4.65
N LEU A 27 -1.04 11.83 3.82
CA LEU A 27 -0.52 11.74 2.46
C LEU A 27 -1.40 12.53 1.50
N SER A 28 -0.78 13.06 0.44
CA SER A 28 -1.53 13.71 -0.64
C SER A 28 -2.47 12.70 -1.33
N ASN A 29 -3.62 13.19 -1.80
CA ASN A 29 -4.58 12.35 -2.52
C ASN A 29 -3.92 11.69 -3.75
N GLY A 30 -4.05 10.37 -3.88
CA GLY A 30 -3.42 9.59 -4.94
C GLY A 30 -1.92 9.40 -4.77
N TYR A 31 -1.36 9.60 -3.57
CA TYR A 31 0.04 9.28 -3.29
C TYR A 31 0.32 7.77 -3.45
N ILE A 32 -0.54 6.91 -2.91
CA ILE A 32 -0.42 5.45 -2.98
C ILE A 32 -0.75 4.95 -4.39
N SER A 33 -1.63 5.62 -5.14
CA SER A 33 -1.95 5.24 -6.53
C SER A 33 -0.75 5.38 -7.47
N LYS A 34 0.18 6.31 -7.19
CA LYS A 34 1.45 6.45 -7.91
C LYS A 34 2.34 5.21 -7.76
N TRP A 35 2.13 4.38 -6.73
CA TRP A 35 2.90 3.16 -6.50
C TRP A 35 2.64 2.07 -7.54
N ASN A 36 1.66 2.30 -8.42
CA ASN A 36 1.44 1.47 -9.59
C ASN A 36 2.52 1.66 -10.66
N LYS A 37 3.12 2.86 -10.73
CA LYS A 37 4.12 3.24 -11.75
C LYS A 37 5.52 3.42 -11.17
N SER A 38 5.64 3.83 -9.91
CA SER A 38 6.90 4.09 -9.24
C SER A 38 6.99 3.37 -7.90
N MET A 39 8.15 2.85 -7.53
CA MET A 39 8.31 2.20 -6.23
C MET A 39 8.26 3.27 -5.11
N PRO A 40 7.50 3.08 -4.02
CA PRO A 40 7.59 3.96 -2.87
C PRO A 40 8.96 3.88 -2.20
N GLY A 41 9.29 4.92 -1.43
CA GLY A 41 10.35 4.84 -0.44
C GLY A 41 10.02 3.79 0.63
N ALA A 42 11.06 3.14 1.16
CA ALA A 42 10.90 2.09 2.17
C ALA A 42 10.15 2.59 3.41
N ASP A 43 10.37 3.85 3.81
CA ASP A 43 9.72 4.48 4.97
C ASP A 43 8.20 4.58 4.77
N LYS A 44 7.76 5.09 3.60
CA LYS A 44 6.33 5.22 3.30
C LYS A 44 5.64 3.89 3.09
N LEU A 45 6.32 2.92 2.50
CA LEU A 45 5.80 1.56 2.40
C LEU A 45 5.61 0.94 3.79
N LYS A 46 6.58 1.14 4.69
CA LYS A 46 6.50 0.66 6.07
C LYS A 46 5.35 1.34 6.83
N GLU A 47 5.22 2.65 6.73
CA GLU A 47 4.14 3.42 7.37
C GLU A 47 2.74 2.93 6.95
N VAL A 48 2.54 2.68 5.66
CA VAL A 48 1.28 2.09 5.14
C VAL A 48 1.10 0.64 5.62
N ALA A 49 2.17 -0.15 5.68
CA ALA A 49 2.11 -1.53 6.17
C ALA A 49 1.71 -1.58 7.66
N ASP A 50 2.34 -0.76 8.48
CA ASP A 50 2.08 -0.63 9.91
C ASP A 50 0.62 -0.18 10.15
N TYR A 51 0.13 0.79 9.37
CA TYR A 51 -1.28 1.23 9.41
C TYR A 51 -2.28 0.12 9.03
N LEU A 52 -1.90 -0.75 8.10
CA LEU A 52 -2.69 -1.92 7.68
C LEU A 52 -2.51 -3.12 8.63
N GLY A 53 -1.62 -3.03 9.62
CA GLY A 53 -1.29 -4.12 10.54
C GLY A 53 -0.65 -5.31 9.84
N VAL A 54 0.19 -5.06 8.83
CA VAL A 54 0.96 -6.08 8.08
C VAL A 54 2.41 -5.63 7.95
N THR A 55 3.28 -6.51 7.46
CA THR A 55 4.67 -6.13 7.17
C THR A 55 4.83 -5.61 5.74
N SER A 56 5.79 -4.71 5.52
CA SER A 56 6.16 -4.26 4.17
C SER A 56 6.55 -5.44 3.27
N ALA A 57 7.25 -6.44 3.83
CA ALA A 57 7.59 -7.69 3.15
C ALA A 57 6.36 -8.47 2.66
N TYR A 58 5.27 -8.50 3.44
CA TYR A 58 4.03 -9.16 3.04
C TYR A 58 3.40 -8.49 1.81
N ILE A 59 3.34 -7.15 1.79
CA ILE A 59 2.85 -6.37 0.64
C ILE A 59 3.72 -6.66 -0.60
N LEU A 60 5.03 -6.65 -0.44
CA LEU A 60 5.96 -6.96 -1.54
C LEU A 60 5.85 -8.40 -2.04
N ASN A 61 5.55 -9.35 -1.16
CA ASN A 61 5.33 -10.74 -1.55
C ASN A 61 4.08 -10.88 -2.43
N ILE A 62 2.97 -10.23 -2.06
CA ILE A 62 1.74 -10.19 -2.88
C ILE A 62 2.03 -9.55 -4.24
N ALA A 63 2.76 -8.43 -4.26
CA ALA A 63 3.13 -7.76 -5.52
C ALA A 63 3.95 -8.68 -6.45
N LYS A 64 4.81 -9.54 -5.88
CA LYS A 64 5.62 -10.52 -6.62
C LYS A 64 4.84 -11.77 -7.05
N LYS A 65 3.87 -12.23 -6.27
CA LYS A 65 3.11 -13.48 -6.50
C LYS A 65 2.23 -13.49 -7.77
N GLY A 66 2.00 -12.33 -8.38
CA GLY A 66 1.31 -12.22 -9.66
C GLY A 66 2.23 -12.15 -10.87
N LYS A 67 3.31 -12.94 -10.87
CA LYS A 67 4.18 -13.22 -12.02
C LYS A 67 4.14 -14.71 -12.32
#